data_AF-A0A526Y3Q8-F1
#
_entry.id   AF-A0A526Y3Q8-F1
#
_cell.length_a   1.000
_cell.length_b   1.000
_cell.length_c   1.000
_cell.angle_alpha   90.00
_cell.angle_beta   90.00
_cell.angle_gamma   90.00
#
_symmetry.space_group_name_H-M   'P 1'
#
loop_
_entity.id
_entity.type
_entity.pdbx_description
1 polymer ?
#
loop_
_entity_poly.entity_id
_entity_poly.type
_entity_poly.pdbx_seq_one_letter_code
_entity_poly.pdbx_strand_id
1 'polypeptide(L)'
;MATDSNVIFWQHQAFEPEGDAQERRKFGDAGTVRMHRLGALGPNTTLAHMNMLDERDVELILAMKPGLSWCPNNAMGYRITPPHKCWFPHLYRNGASVSLGVDTIIIHPMGIAGLMSLY
;
A
#
# COMPACT_ATOMS: atom_id res chain seq x y z
N MET A 1 4.02 15.79 15.09
CA MET A 1 5.26 15.09 15.49
C MET A 1 6.15 14.77 14.31
N ALA A 2 5.80 13.86 13.38
CA ALA A 2 6.69 13.51 12.27
C ALA A 2 7.05 14.71 11.36
N THR A 3 6.05 15.49 10.97
CA THR A 3 6.24 16.74 10.21
C THR A 3 7.10 17.74 10.99
N ASP A 4 6.75 18.00 12.25
CA ASP A 4 7.46 18.97 13.10
C ASP A 4 8.92 18.58 13.36
N SER A 5 9.22 17.28 13.38
CA SER A 5 10.55 16.73 13.55
C SER A 5 11.28 16.46 12.23
N ASN A 6 10.68 16.79 11.09
CA ASN A 6 11.21 16.52 9.75
C ASN A 6 11.68 15.06 9.54
N VAL A 7 10.86 14.11 10.00
CA VAL A 7 11.10 12.66 9.83
C VAL A 7 10.00 12.01 9.01
N ILE A 8 10.30 10.83 8.45
CA ILE A 8 9.32 10.00 7.74
C ILE A 8 8.47 9.23 8.73
N PHE A 9 7.15 9.32 8.59
CA PHE A 9 6.20 8.40 9.18
C PHE A 9 5.99 7.22 8.23
N TRP A 10 6.25 5.99 8.69
CA TRP A 10 6.11 4.77 7.88
C TRP A 10 5.06 3.85 8.50
N GLN A 11 4.12 3.34 7.68
CA GLN A 11 3.08 2.42 8.14
C GLN A 11 2.71 1.36 7.09
N HIS A 12 2.42 0.14 7.55
CA HIS A 12 1.68 -0.88 6.80
C HIS A 12 0.24 -0.44 6.58
N GLN A 13 -0.25 -0.43 5.33
CA GLN A 13 -1.59 0.05 5.03
C GLN A 13 -2.22 -0.76 3.89
N ALA A 14 -3.53 -1.04 4.02
CA ALA A 14 -4.35 -1.71 2.99
C ALA A 14 -3.68 -2.99 2.44
N PHE A 15 -3.15 -3.84 3.33
CA PHE A 15 -2.36 -5.01 2.95
C PHE A 15 -3.23 -6.14 2.39
N GLU A 16 -4.21 -6.61 3.16
CA GLU A 16 -5.02 -7.79 2.83
C GLU A 16 -6.53 -7.53 3.03
N PRO A 17 -7.41 -8.29 2.36
CA PRO A 17 -8.83 -7.97 2.26
C PRO A 17 -9.58 -7.93 3.60
N GLU A 18 -9.32 -8.87 4.51
CA GLU A 18 -10.05 -8.98 5.77
C GLU A 18 -9.73 -7.80 6.69
N GLY A 19 -8.45 -7.48 6.86
CA GLY A 19 -7.94 -6.38 7.66
C GLY A 19 -8.37 -5.03 7.10
N ASP A 20 -8.32 -4.84 5.78
CA ASP A 20 -8.85 -3.62 5.16
C ASP A 20 -10.36 -3.48 5.39
N ALA A 21 -11.12 -4.57 5.25
CA ALA A 21 -12.56 -4.56 5.51
C ALA A 21 -12.89 -4.32 7.00
N GLN A 22 -12.10 -4.87 7.93
CA GLN A 22 -12.24 -4.60 9.37
C GLN A 22 -11.99 -3.12 9.69
N GLU A 23 -10.94 -2.53 9.13
CA GLU A 23 -10.63 -1.10 9.29
C GLU A 23 -11.75 -0.22 8.75
N ARG A 24 -12.26 -0.52 7.55
CA ARG A 24 -13.40 0.19 6.95
C ARG A 24 -14.66 0.08 7.83
N ARG A 25 -14.96 -1.11 8.37
CA ARG A 25 -16.09 -1.29 9.31
C ARG A 25 -15.93 -0.47 10.58
N LYS A 26 -14.71 -0.42 11.13
CA LYS A 26 -14.42 0.26 12.39
C LYS A 26 -14.47 1.78 12.27
N PHE A 27 -14.01 2.33 11.14
CA PHE A 27 -13.81 3.78 10.98
C PHE A 27 -14.68 4.44 9.90
N GLY A 28 -15.46 3.65 9.15
CA GLY A 28 -16.38 4.12 8.11
C GLY A 28 -15.74 4.44 6.76
N ASP A 29 -14.40 4.46 6.66
CA ASP A 29 -13.66 4.87 5.45
C ASP A 29 -12.43 3.97 5.23
N ALA A 30 -11.87 4.03 4.02
CA ALA A 30 -10.55 3.47 3.72
C ALA A 30 -9.47 4.08 4.63
N GLY A 31 -8.42 3.31 4.93
CA GLY A 31 -7.34 3.80 5.79
C GLY A 31 -6.63 5.04 5.23
N THR A 32 -6.40 5.12 3.91
CA THR A 32 -5.79 6.30 3.26
C THR A 32 -6.67 7.54 3.43
N VAL A 33 -8.00 7.39 3.25
CA VAL A 33 -8.98 8.47 3.46
C VAL A 33 -8.95 8.95 4.90
N ARG A 34 -8.89 8.01 5.86
CA ARG A 34 -8.76 8.33 7.28
C ARG A 34 -7.46 9.06 7.58
N MET A 35 -6.33 8.62 7.04
CA MET A 35 -5.04 9.29 7.21
C MET A 35 -5.05 10.71 6.65
N HIS A 36 -5.65 10.92 5.48
CA HIS A 36 -5.84 12.25 4.91
C HIS A 36 -6.68 13.15 5.84
N ARG A 37 -7.82 12.67 6.33
CA ARG A 37 -8.69 13.41 7.27
C ARG A 37 -7.97 13.80 8.57
N LEU A 38 -7.05 12.96 9.03
CA LEU A 38 -6.25 13.18 10.24
C LEU A 38 -4.99 14.04 10.00
N GLY A 39 -4.73 14.47 8.76
CA GLY A 39 -3.53 15.23 8.40
C GLY A 39 -2.24 14.39 8.41
N ALA A 40 -2.37 13.06 8.41
CA ALA A 40 -1.26 12.12 8.44
C ALA A 40 -0.86 11.58 7.06
N LEU A 41 -1.48 12.08 5.97
CA LEU A 41 -1.12 11.72 4.59
C LEU A 41 -0.44 12.91 3.90
N GLY A 42 0.81 12.74 3.52
CA GLY A 42 1.57 13.78 2.82
C GLY A 42 2.99 13.31 2.45
N PRO A 43 3.86 14.22 1.97
CA PRO A 43 5.20 13.89 1.50
C PRO A 43 6.12 13.23 2.56
N ASN A 44 5.85 13.46 3.85
CA ASN A 44 6.60 12.87 4.95
C ASN A 44 6.01 11.51 5.41
N THR A 45 5.15 10.90 4.59
CA THR A 45 4.49 9.62 4.88
C THR A 45 4.88 8.57 3.85
N THR A 46 5.22 7.37 4.30
CA THR A 46 5.45 6.21 3.44
C THR A 46 4.48 5.09 3.82
N LEU A 47 3.76 4.56 2.82
CA LEU A 47 2.79 3.49 3.00
C LEU A 47 3.28 2.20 2.35
N ALA A 48 3.37 1.12 3.14
CA ALA A 48 3.76 -0.19 2.65
C ALA A 48 2.54 -1.02 2.21
N HIS A 49 2.76 -1.87 1.21
CA HIS A 49 1.80 -2.80 0.58
C HIS A 49 0.75 -2.17 -0.31
N MET A 50 -0.24 -1.47 0.25
CA MET A 50 -1.32 -0.81 -0.49
C MET A 50 -1.94 -1.68 -1.60
N ASN A 51 -2.30 -2.93 -1.30
CA ASN A 51 -2.89 -3.86 -2.26
C ASN A 51 -4.40 -3.63 -2.41
N MET A 52 -5.08 -3.17 -1.36
CA MET A 52 -6.55 -3.00 -1.30
C MET A 52 -7.02 -1.59 -1.67
N LEU A 53 -6.33 -0.96 -2.62
CA LEU A 53 -6.61 0.40 -3.08
C LEU A 53 -7.91 0.47 -3.90
N ASP A 54 -8.73 1.48 -3.59
CA ASP A 54 -9.83 1.94 -4.43
C ASP A 54 -9.49 3.25 -5.18
N GLU A 55 -10.41 3.72 -6.02
CA GLU A 55 -10.23 4.94 -6.81
C GLU A 55 -10.01 6.18 -5.93
N ARG A 56 -10.66 6.23 -4.77
CA ARG A 56 -10.53 7.35 -3.84
C ARG A 56 -9.17 7.35 -3.17
N ASP A 57 -8.64 6.18 -2.82
CA ASP A 57 -7.26 6.06 -2.33
C ASP A 57 -6.27 6.57 -3.39
N VAL A 58 -6.46 6.20 -4.65
CA VAL A 58 -5.59 6.60 -5.78
C VAL A 58 -5.60 8.12 -5.98
N GLU A 59 -6.77 8.75 -5.96
CA GLU A 59 -6.91 10.22 -6.02
C GLU A 59 -6.10 10.90 -4.91
N LEU A 60 -6.26 10.42 -3.66
CA LEU A 60 -5.58 11.00 -2.50
C LEU A 60 -4.06 10.81 -2.56
N ILE A 61 -3.60 9.65 -3.01
CA ILE A 61 -2.16 9.39 -3.18
C ILE A 61 -1.56 10.35 -4.21
N LEU A 62 -2.22 10.56 -5.36
CA LEU A 62 -1.72 11.48 -6.38
C LEU A 62 -1.73 12.94 -5.90
N ALA A 63 -2.76 13.33 -5.14
CA ALA A 63 -2.88 14.69 -4.60
C ALA A 63 -1.88 14.97 -3.48
N MET A 64 -1.76 14.07 -2.51
CA MET A 64 -0.98 14.28 -1.28
C MET A 64 0.47 13.84 -1.38
N LYS A 65 0.81 13.05 -2.42
CA LYS A 65 2.16 12.59 -2.75
C LYS A 65 2.91 11.91 -1.58
N PRO A 66 2.31 10.93 -0.87
CA PRO A 66 3.09 10.08 0.02
C PRO A 66 4.07 9.21 -0.78
N GLY A 67 5.07 8.66 -0.11
CA GLY A 67 5.88 7.56 -0.61
C GLY A 67 5.11 6.24 -0.55
N LEU A 68 5.37 5.34 -1.49
CA LEU A 68 4.82 4.00 -1.51
C LEU A 68 5.94 2.95 -1.54
N SER A 69 5.80 1.92 -0.71
CA SER A 69 6.66 0.73 -0.74
C SER A 69 5.83 -0.48 -1.17
N TRP A 70 5.96 -0.85 -2.45
CA TRP A 70 5.26 -2.00 -3.01
C TRP A 70 6.07 -3.28 -2.74
N CYS A 71 5.44 -4.25 -2.08
CA CYS A 71 6.07 -5.53 -1.73
C CYS A 71 5.42 -6.69 -2.52
N PRO A 72 5.63 -6.78 -3.85
CA PRO A 72 4.91 -7.74 -4.69
C PRO A 72 5.19 -9.19 -4.31
N ASN A 73 6.43 -9.53 -3.94
CA ASN A 73 6.79 -10.88 -3.51
C ASN A 73 6.07 -11.30 -2.24
N ASN A 74 5.85 -10.35 -1.33
CA ASN A 74 5.11 -10.59 -0.09
C ASN A 74 3.61 -10.76 -0.36
N ALA A 75 3.01 -9.89 -1.17
CA ALA A 75 1.62 -10.05 -1.60
C ALA A 75 1.40 -11.41 -2.27
N MET A 76 2.27 -11.80 -3.22
CA MET A 76 2.22 -13.13 -3.83
C MET A 76 2.37 -14.24 -2.78
N GLY A 77 3.38 -14.14 -1.90
CA GLY A 77 3.67 -15.05 -0.79
C GLY A 77 2.44 -15.41 0.04
N TYR A 78 1.63 -14.40 0.36
CA TYR A 78 0.40 -14.53 1.14
C TYR A 78 -0.86 -14.71 0.29
N ARG A 79 -0.73 -14.90 -1.03
CA ARG A 79 -1.84 -15.05 -2.00
C ARG A 79 -2.81 -13.87 -1.96
N ILE A 80 -2.25 -12.67 -1.80
CA ILE A 80 -2.98 -11.42 -1.79
C ILE A 80 -3.13 -10.91 -3.21
N THR A 81 -4.38 -10.91 -3.67
CA THR A 81 -4.76 -10.40 -4.99
C THR A 81 -5.57 -9.11 -4.81
N PRO A 82 -5.17 -7.98 -5.43
CA PRO A 82 -5.99 -6.78 -5.44
C PRO A 82 -7.39 -7.07 -5.98
N PRO A 83 -8.46 -6.49 -5.38
CA PRO A 83 -9.84 -6.86 -5.72
C PRO A 83 -10.26 -6.45 -7.14
N HIS A 84 -9.56 -5.49 -7.75
CA HIS A 84 -9.87 -4.99 -9.09
C HIS A 84 -8.67 -5.07 -10.03
N LYS A 85 -7.59 -4.37 -9.68
CA LYS A 85 -6.35 -4.32 -10.45
C LYS A 85 -5.19 -3.86 -9.56
N CYS A 86 -3.98 -4.14 -10.00
CA CYS A 86 -2.79 -3.54 -9.40
C CYS A 86 -2.67 -2.08 -9.83
N TRP A 87 -2.77 -1.15 -8.88
CA TRP A 87 -2.71 0.29 -9.14
C TRP A 87 -1.30 0.85 -9.25
N PHE A 88 -0.27 0.12 -8.78
CA PHE A 88 1.11 0.60 -8.76
C PHE A 88 1.65 1.08 -10.13
N PRO A 89 1.45 0.37 -11.25
CA PRO A 89 1.86 0.87 -12.56
C PRO A 89 1.16 2.17 -12.96
N HIS A 90 -0.13 2.33 -12.62
CA HIS A 90 -0.87 3.55 -12.89
C HIS A 90 -0.36 4.71 -12.02
N LEU A 91 -0.20 4.48 -10.71
CA LEU A 91 0.33 5.46 -9.77
C LEU A 91 1.72 5.96 -10.17
N TYR A 92 2.63 5.05 -10.51
CA TYR A 92 3.98 5.39 -10.98
C TYR A 92 3.95 6.27 -12.25
N ARG A 93 3.15 5.88 -13.27
CA ARG A 93 3.03 6.66 -14.51
C ARG A 93 2.43 8.05 -14.30
N ASN A 94 1.67 8.25 -13.22
CA ASN A 94 1.06 9.53 -12.87
C ASN A 94 1.85 10.30 -11.79
N GLY A 95 3.12 9.91 -11.54
CA GLY A 95 4.06 10.69 -10.73
C GLY A 95 4.02 10.41 -9.22
N ALA A 96 3.33 9.35 -8.78
CA ALA A 96 3.48 8.87 -7.40
C ALA A 96 4.88 8.27 -7.19
N SER A 97 5.44 8.45 -5.99
CA SER A 97 6.72 7.83 -5.64
C SER A 97 6.49 6.37 -5.26
N VAL A 98 6.91 5.45 -6.13
CA VAL A 98 6.77 4.00 -5.94
C VAL A 98 8.14 3.36 -5.83
N SER A 99 8.40 2.71 -4.70
CA SER A 99 9.58 1.88 -4.45
C SER A 99 9.21 0.41 -4.38
N LEU A 100 10.20 -0.48 -4.60
CA LEU A 100 10.05 -1.91 -4.34
C LEU A 100 10.59 -2.23 -2.94
N GLY A 101 9.78 -2.90 -2.14
CA GLY A 101 10.13 -3.41 -0.81
C GLY A 101 10.12 -4.93 -0.77
N VAL A 102 10.93 -5.51 0.11
CA VAL A 102 10.90 -6.96 0.39
C VAL A 102 9.96 -7.31 1.55
N ASP A 103 9.55 -6.30 2.34
CA ASP A 103 8.89 -6.44 3.64
C ASP A 103 9.72 -7.29 4.62
N THR A 104 9.43 -8.58 4.74
CA THR A 104 10.10 -9.51 5.65
C THR A 104 10.72 -10.70 4.92
N ILE A 105 11.35 -11.61 5.66
CA ILE A 105 11.99 -12.80 5.07
C ILE A 105 10.90 -13.71 4.48
N ILE A 106 10.92 -13.86 3.16
CA ILE A 106 10.16 -14.88 2.45
C ILE A 106 11.14 -15.74 1.67
N ILE A 107 11.15 -17.03 1.99
CA ILE A 107 11.98 -18.00 1.27
C ILE A 107 11.21 -18.38 0.00
N HIS A 108 11.75 -18.00 -1.16
CA HIS A 108 11.29 -18.47 -2.46
C HIS A 108 12.34 -19.43 -3.03
N PRO A 109 12.22 -20.76 -2.80
CA PRO A 109 12.99 -21.74 -3.57
C PRO A 109 12.76 -21.51 -5.07
N MET A 110 13.77 -21.79 -5.90
CA MET A 110 13.68 -21.54 -7.35
C MET A 110 12.39 -22.12 -7.95
N GLY A 111 11.67 -21.31 -8.74
CA GLY A 111 10.44 -21.72 -9.45
C GLY A 111 9.13 -21.46 -8.72
N ILE A 112 9.13 -21.19 -7.40
CA ILE A 112 7.89 -20.99 -6.65
C ILE A 112 7.17 -19.68 -7.00
N ALA A 113 7.90 -18.59 -7.27
CA ALA A 113 7.26 -17.32 -7.62
C ALA A 113 6.39 -17.44 -8.89
N GLY A 114 6.87 -18.17 -9.90
CA GLY A 114 6.10 -18.47 -11.10
C GLY A 114 4.87 -19.32 -10.79
N LEU A 115 5.01 -20.37 -9.97
CA LEU A 115 3.88 -21.21 -9.55
C LEU A 115 2.82 -20.40 -8.78
N MET A 116 3.24 -19.47 -7.93
CA MET A 116 2.33 -18.63 -7.13
C MET A 116 1.59 -17.59 -7.97
N SER A 117 2.13 -17.19 -9.13
CA SER A 117 1.44 -16.29 -10.07
C SER A 117 0.34 -16.96 -10.91
N LEU A 118 0.18 -18.29 -10.82
CA LEU A 118 -0.84 -19.05 -11.56
C LEU A 118 -2.16 -19.19 -10.79
N TYR A 119 -2.23 -18.71 -9.55
CA TYR A 119 -3.41 -18.70 -8.69
C TYR A 119 -3.86 -17.27 -8.41
#